data_AF-K1XY96-F1
#
_entry.id   AF-K1XY96-F1
#
_cell.length_a   1.000
_cell.length_b   1.000
_cell.length_c   1.000
_cell.angle_alpha   90.00
_cell.angle_beta   90.00
_cell.angle_gamma   90.00
#
_symmetry.space_group_name_H-M   'P 1'
#
loop_
_entity.id
_entity.type
_entity.pdbx_description
1 polymer ?
#
loop_
_entity_poly.entity_id
_entity_poly.type
_entity_poly.pdbx_seq_one_letter_code
_entity_poly.pdbx_strand_id
1 'polypeptide(L)'
;MIKYDKLVRDKIIEKIESSWGKAVHHIASEEEFEHKLKEKLVEEAQELKIIKDNIEEIKNELADVLKVAEEIMKFYAISKEEIKDIMEEKDEKAGGFDKRIILDEASEI
;
A
#
# COMPACT_ATOMS: atom_id res chain seq x y z
N MET A 1 -2.02 22.28 -17.05
CA MET A 1 -1.02 21.52 -16.26
C MET A 1 -1.77 20.54 -15.39
N ILE A 2 -1.39 19.27 -15.39
CA ILE A 2 -1.96 18.28 -14.46
C ILE A 2 -1.20 18.41 -13.14
N LYS A 3 -1.92 18.48 -12.02
CA LYS A 3 -1.33 18.52 -10.68
C LYS A 3 -1.44 17.14 -10.06
N TYR A 4 -0.36 16.70 -9.41
CA TYR A 4 -0.31 15.46 -8.65
C TYR A 4 0.03 15.79 -7.21
N ASP A 5 -0.52 15.03 -6.27
CA ASP A 5 -0.23 15.14 -4.85
C ASP A 5 -0.03 13.74 -4.26
N LYS A 6 1.01 13.05 -4.74
CA LYS A 6 1.26 11.65 -4.38
C LYS A 6 2.74 11.35 -4.20
N LEU A 7 3.02 10.38 -3.34
CA LEU A 7 4.34 9.81 -3.19
C LEU A 7 4.68 8.95 -4.42
N VAL A 8 5.86 9.15 -4.99
CA VAL A 8 6.37 8.36 -6.11
C VAL A 8 7.73 7.77 -5.78
N ARG A 9 8.09 6.67 -6.45
CA ARG A 9 9.46 6.16 -6.42
C ARG A 9 10.40 7.17 -7.08
N ASP A 10 11.63 7.24 -6.57
CA ASP A 10 12.72 8.10 -7.05
C ASP A 10 12.84 8.16 -8.58
N LYS A 11 12.90 6.98 -9.24
CA LYS A 11 13.09 6.86 -10.69
C LYS A 11 11.87 7.31 -11.52
N ILE A 12 10.73 7.62 -10.91
CA ILE A 12 9.58 8.16 -11.63
C ILE A 12 9.86 9.57 -12.14
N ILE A 13 10.61 10.37 -11.38
CA ILE A 13 11.01 11.71 -11.80
C ILE A 13 11.87 11.65 -13.06
N GLU A 14 12.91 10.80 -13.04
CA GLU A 14 13.79 10.58 -14.20
C GLU A 14 13.01 10.11 -15.45
N LYS A 15 12.03 9.22 -15.26
CA LYS A 15 11.19 8.73 -16.37
C LYS A 15 10.32 9.84 -16.98
N ILE A 16 9.70 10.68 -16.14
CA ILE A 16 8.88 11.82 -16.62
C ILE A 16 9.75 12.78 -17.43
N GLU A 17 10.93 13.12 -16.90
CA GLU A 17 11.82 14.11 -17.50
C GLU A 17 12.47 13.62 -18.80
N SER A 18 12.75 12.31 -18.89
CA SER A 18 13.30 11.71 -20.11
C SER A 18 12.27 11.41 -21.19
N SER A 19 10.99 11.26 -20.83
CA SER A 19 9.97 10.76 -21.78
C SER A 19 9.08 11.84 -22.35
N TRP A 20 8.49 12.71 -21.52
CA TRP A 20 7.39 13.56 -22.01
C TRP A 20 7.22 14.93 -21.34
N GLY A 21 8.08 15.34 -20.39
CA GLY A 21 7.88 16.65 -19.77
C GLY A 21 8.92 17.09 -18.77
N LYS A 22 8.54 18.06 -17.95
CA LYS A 22 9.33 18.53 -16.80
C LYS A 22 8.57 18.16 -15.53
N ALA A 23 9.24 17.54 -14.56
CA ALA A 23 8.66 17.25 -13.27
C ALA A 23 8.89 18.45 -12.32
N VAL A 24 7.86 18.82 -11.56
CA VAL A 24 8.00 19.73 -10.42
C VAL A 24 7.74 18.89 -9.18
N HIS A 25 8.73 18.81 -8.30
CA HIS A 25 8.69 17.98 -7.11
C HIS A 25 9.41 18.66 -5.96
N HIS A 26 9.18 18.17 -4.74
CA HIS A 26 9.94 18.50 -3.55
C HIS A 26 10.26 17.22 -2.79
N ILE A 27 11.14 17.32 -1.80
CA ILE A 27 11.39 16.22 -0.86
C ILE A 27 10.51 16.46 0.36
N ALA A 28 9.76 15.44 0.75
CA ALA A 28 8.84 15.51 1.88
C ALA A 28 9.58 15.72 3.20
N SER A 29 8.95 16.43 4.13
CA SER A 29 9.33 16.36 5.55
C SER A 29 9.00 14.98 6.13
N GLU A 30 9.49 14.66 7.34
CA GLU A 30 9.19 13.39 8.00
C GLU A 30 7.69 13.18 8.22
N GLU A 31 7.00 14.22 8.72
CA GLU A 31 5.54 14.21 8.95
C GLU A 31 4.75 14.06 7.64
N GLU A 32 5.15 14.81 6.61
CA GLU A 32 4.54 14.70 5.29
C GLU A 32 4.77 13.32 4.69
N PHE A 33 5.96 12.76 4.85
CA PHE A 33 6.30 11.42 4.35
C PHE A 33 5.48 10.34 5.06
N GLU A 34 5.31 10.41 6.38
CA GLU A 34 4.43 9.50 7.13
C GLU A 34 3.00 9.52 6.56
N HIS A 35 2.46 10.72 6.37
CA HIS A 35 1.12 10.89 5.83
C HIS A 35 1.01 10.32 4.41
N LYS A 36 1.96 10.69 3.55
CA LYS A 36 2.00 10.26 2.15
C LYS A 36 2.26 8.76 1.99
N LEU A 37 2.95 8.10 2.91
CA LEU A 37 3.08 6.63 2.95
C LEU A 37 1.73 5.95 3.18
N LYS A 38 0.93 6.44 4.12
CA LYS A 38 -0.41 5.91 4.41
C LYS A 38 -1.36 6.14 3.23
N GLU A 39 -1.33 7.33 2.64
CA GLU A 39 -2.10 7.60 1.41
C GLU A 39 -1.67 6.69 0.26
N LYS A 40 -0.36 6.48 0.08
CA LYS A 40 0.16 5.61 -0.96
C LYS A 40 -0.27 4.16 -0.77
N LEU A 41 -0.31 3.65 0.47
CA LEU A 41 -0.82 2.30 0.75
C LEU A 41 -2.28 2.14 0.30
N VAL A 42 -3.10 3.17 0.52
CA VAL A 42 -4.50 3.17 0.08
C VAL A 42 -4.59 3.26 -1.44
N GLU A 43 -3.75 4.08 -2.10
CA GLU A 43 -3.65 4.15 -3.56
C GLU A 43 -3.38 2.75 -4.16
N GLU A 44 -2.30 2.06 -3.74
CA GLU A 44 -1.96 0.75 -4.34
C GLU A 44 -3.02 -0.32 -4.02
N ALA A 45 -3.64 -0.27 -2.83
CA ALA A 45 -4.72 -1.19 -2.48
C ALA A 45 -6.00 -0.94 -3.32
N GLN A 46 -6.27 0.31 -3.70
CA GLN A 46 -7.35 0.66 -4.61
C GLN A 46 -7.05 0.23 -6.04
N GLU A 47 -5.80 0.39 -6.51
CA GLU A 47 -5.34 -0.09 -7.81
C GLU A 47 -5.47 -1.63 -7.88
N LEU A 48 -5.03 -2.35 -6.85
CA LEU A 48 -5.24 -3.80 -6.73
C LEU A 48 -6.72 -4.20 -6.79
N LYS A 49 -7.59 -3.47 -6.09
CA LYS A 49 -9.03 -3.76 -5.99
C LYS A 49 -9.76 -3.69 -7.34
N ILE A 50 -9.35 -2.80 -8.25
CA ILE A 50 -10.06 -2.58 -9.52
C ILE A 50 -9.64 -3.57 -10.63
N ILE A 51 -8.52 -4.28 -10.44
CA ILE A 51 -8.04 -5.27 -11.40
C ILE A 51 -8.98 -6.49 -11.41
N LYS A 52 -9.33 -6.94 -12.60
CA LYS A 52 -10.16 -8.13 -12.83
C LYS A 52 -9.25 -9.35 -13.09
N ASP A 53 -9.51 -10.08 -14.16
CA ASP A 53 -8.83 -11.34 -14.47
C ASP A 53 -7.45 -11.14 -15.13
N ASN A 54 -6.63 -10.22 -14.60
CA ASN A 54 -5.24 -10.02 -15.04
C ASN A 54 -4.25 -10.34 -13.92
N ILE A 55 -3.76 -11.57 -13.93
CA ILE A 55 -2.82 -12.08 -12.91
C ILE A 55 -1.52 -11.29 -12.86
N GLU A 56 -1.02 -10.79 -13.99
CA GLU A 56 0.26 -10.08 -13.99
C GLU A 56 0.12 -8.68 -13.38
N GLU A 57 -0.98 -7.99 -13.68
CA GLU A 57 -1.31 -6.73 -12.99
C GLU A 57 -1.56 -6.95 -11.50
N ILE A 58 -2.30 -8.01 -11.11
CA ILE A 58 -2.52 -8.36 -9.69
C ILE A 58 -1.19 -8.53 -8.96
N LYS A 59 -0.22 -9.24 -9.55
CA LYS A 59 1.10 -9.42 -8.93
C LYS A 59 1.84 -8.11 -8.76
N ASN A 60 1.78 -7.22 -9.75
CA ASN A 60 2.46 -5.93 -9.69
C ASN A 60 1.87 -5.07 -8.57
N GLU A 61 0.54 -4.89 -8.53
CA GLU A 61 -0.08 -4.07 -7.50
C GLU A 61 0.03 -4.69 -6.11
N LEU A 62 -0.02 -6.02 -5.99
CA LEU A 62 0.26 -6.68 -4.72
C LEU A 62 1.71 -6.44 -4.25
N ALA A 63 2.68 -6.46 -5.17
CA ALA A 63 4.07 -6.15 -4.85
C ALA A 63 4.23 -4.67 -4.43
N ASP A 64 3.50 -3.75 -5.03
CA ASP A 64 3.47 -2.35 -4.63
C ASP A 64 2.84 -2.15 -3.24
N VAL A 65 1.70 -2.78 -2.95
CA VAL A 65 1.09 -2.80 -1.60
C VAL A 65 2.09 -3.32 -0.55
N LEU A 66 2.72 -4.46 -0.80
CA LEU A 66 3.72 -5.03 0.12
C LEU A 66 4.93 -4.11 0.28
N LYS A 67 5.39 -3.47 -0.81
CA LYS A 67 6.54 -2.57 -0.78
C LYS A 67 6.26 -1.34 0.08
N VAL A 68 5.06 -0.75 -0.04
CA VAL A 68 4.66 0.40 0.79
C VAL A 68 4.49 -0.02 2.25
N ALA A 69 3.89 -1.18 2.51
CA ALA A 69 3.78 -1.73 3.86
C ALA A 69 5.16 -1.92 4.52
N GLU A 70 6.16 -2.44 3.78
CA GLU A 70 7.54 -2.54 4.27
C GLU A 70 8.17 -1.18 4.59
N GLU A 71 7.90 -0.13 3.80
CA GLU A 71 8.43 1.20 4.13
C GLU A 71 7.73 1.86 5.31
N ILE A 72 6.43 1.59 5.51
CA ILE A 72 5.73 1.97 6.74
C ILE A 72 6.36 1.27 7.95
N MET A 73 6.65 -0.03 7.86
CA MET A 73 7.34 -0.76 8.93
C MET A 73 8.69 -0.14 9.25
N LYS A 74 9.49 0.19 8.24
CA LYS A 74 10.79 0.84 8.45
C LYS A 74 10.66 2.23 9.08
N PHE A 75 9.69 3.02 8.65
CA PHE A 75 9.42 4.35 9.20
C PHE A 75 9.17 4.29 10.71
N TYR A 76 8.39 3.30 11.16
CA TYR A 76 8.09 3.08 12.58
C TYR A 76 9.06 2.15 13.32
N ALA A 77 10.14 1.72 12.68
CA ALA A 77 11.09 0.75 13.22
C ALA A 77 10.45 -0.58 13.67
N ILE A 78 9.40 -1.02 12.97
CA ILE A 78 8.69 -2.29 13.23
C ILE A 78 9.37 -3.41 12.45
N SER A 79 9.64 -4.53 13.12
CA SER A 79 10.22 -5.72 12.50
C SER A 79 9.18 -6.59 11.80
N LYS A 80 9.64 -7.41 10.84
CA LYS A 80 8.80 -8.42 10.18
C LYS A 80 8.33 -9.51 11.15
N GLU A 81 9.12 -9.80 12.17
CA GLU A 81 8.81 -10.81 13.18
C GLU A 81 7.64 -10.34 14.07
N GLU A 82 7.67 -9.10 14.55
CA GLU A 82 6.56 -8.52 15.33
C GLU A 82 5.23 -8.55 14.56
N ILE A 83 5.24 -8.22 13.26
CA ILE A 83 4.03 -8.29 12.44
C ILE A 83 3.56 -9.74 12.26
N LYS A 84 4.49 -10.69 12.08
CA LYS A 84 4.17 -12.11 11.93
C LYS A 84 3.52 -12.66 13.20
N ASP A 85 4.06 -12.33 14.37
CA ASP A 85 3.50 -12.77 15.66
C ASP A 85 2.07 -12.24 15.86
N ILE A 86 1.83 -10.96 15.52
CA ILE A 86 0.49 -10.36 15.57
C ILE A 86 -0.48 -11.04 14.57
N MET A 87 0.00 -11.44 13.39
CA MET A 87 -0.81 -12.16 12.41
C MET A 87 -1.20 -13.54 12.94
N GLU A 88 -0.25 -14.29 13.50
CA GLU A 88 -0.50 -15.61 14.09
C GLU A 88 -1.49 -15.52 15.26
N GLU A 89 -1.34 -14.54 16.15
CA GLU A 89 -2.28 -14.31 17.26
C GLU A 89 -3.71 -14.01 16.77
N LYS A 90 -3.85 -13.28 15.65
CA LYS A 90 -5.16 -13.01 15.03
C LYS A 90 -5.76 -14.27 14.41
N ASP A 91 -4.96 -15.08 13.73
CA ASP A 91 -5.40 -16.34 13.13
C ASP A 91 -5.84 -17.33 14.23
N GLU A 92 -5.15 -17.38 15.37
CA GLU A 92 -5.56 -18.21 16.52
C GLU A 92 -6.88 -17.74 17.16
N LYS A 93 -7.07 -16.42 17.29
CA LYS A 93 -8.24 -15.83 17.97
C LYS A 93 -9.49 -15.77 17.08
N ALA A 94 -9.33 -15.43 15.81
CA ALA A 94 -10.43 -15.13 14.89
C ALA A 94 -10.52 -16.10 13.70
N GLY A 95 -9.50 -16.93 13.48
CA GLY A 95 -9.36 -17.74 12.28
C GLY A 95 -8.86 -16.92 11.08
N GLY A 96 -8.44 -17.64 10.03
CA GLY A 96 -8.06 -17.06 8.75
C GLY A 96 -9.23 -16.96 7.75
N PHE A 97 -8.90 -16.66 6.50
CA PHE A 97 -9.88 -16.48 5.43
C PHE A 97 -10.27 -17.78 4.68
N ASP A 98 -9.78 -18.96 5.12
CA ASP A 98 -9.97 -20.24 4.43
C ASP A 98 -11.44 -20.64 4.22
N LYS A 99 -12.31 -20.24 5.17
CA LYS A 99 -13.74 -20.54 5.12
C LYS A 99 -14.53 -19.63 4.17
N ARG A 100 -13.91 -18.57 3.64
CA ARG A 100 -14.52 -17.62 2.68
C ARG A 100 -15.84 -17.03 3.17
N ILE A 101 -15.91 -16.71 4.46
CA ILE A 101 -17.13 -16.18 5.09
C ILE A 101 -17.26 -14.70 4.76
N ILE A 102 -18.43 -14.30 4.25
CA ILE A 102 -18.84 -12.90 4.09
C ILE A 102 -19.96 -12.64 5.10
N LEU A 103 -19.80 -11.59 5.90
CA LEU A 103 -20.82 -11.15 6.86
C LEU A 103 -21.74 -10.14 6.17
N ASP A 104 -23.00 -10.50 5.94
CA ASP A 104 -23.98 -9.63 5.29
C ASP A 104 -24.69 -8.69 6.29
N GLU A 105 -25.03 -9.19 7.49
CA GLU A 105 -25.67 -8.42 8.55
C GLU A 105 -25.33 -8.97 9.94
N ALA A 106 -25.34 -8.08 10.95
CA ALA A 106 -25.26 -8.43 12.36
C ALA A 106 -26.15 -7.46 13.15
N SER A 107 -26.79 -7.94 14.21
CA SER A 107 -27.54 -7.11 15.15
C SER A 107 -26.96 -7.27 16.55
N GLU A 108 -27.03 -6.19 17.34
CA GLU A 108 -26.79 -6.29 18.78
C GLU A 108 -27.96 -7.04 19.42
N ILE A 109 -27.68 -7.72 20.54
CA ILE A 109 -28.71 -8.34 21.38
C ILE A 109 -29.41 -7.26 22.22
#